data_AF-A0A1C4KX80-F1
#
_entry.id   AF-A0A1C4KX80-F1
#
_cell.length_a   1.000
_cell.length_b   1.000
_cell.length_c   1.000
_cell.angle_alpha   90.00
_cell.angle_beta   90.00
_cell.angle_gamma   90.00
#
_symmetry.space_group_name_H-M   'P 1'
#
loop_
_entity.id
_entity.type
_entity.pdbx_description
1 polymer ?
#
loop_
_entity_poly.entity_id
_entity_poly.type
_entity_poly.pdbx_seq_one_letter_code
_entity_poly.pdbx_strand_id
1 'polypeptide(L)'
;MTGPGPVGPLSEDLTRLAELHGVATSYRPSPDRTVPASATAVTRALAALGVDAATPGATAAALAARERELALRLLPPPSSTGPAATRRARPPWPPSRPAPACASSPRTGPSTPPPPRSRPASTT
;
A
#
# COMPACT_ATOMS: atom_id res chain seq x y z
N MET A 1 -31.21 5.77 -4.59
CA MET A 1 -29.82 6.05 -4.14
C MET A 1 -29.08 4.72 -4.04
N THR A 2 -28.52 4.25 -5.15
CA THR A 2 -27.82 2.97 -5.21
C THR A 2 -26.43 3.13 -4.60
N GLY A 3 -26.10 2.28 -3.63
CA GLY A 3 -24.80 2.25 -2.95
C GLY A 3 -23.64 1.95 -3.90
N PRO A 4 -22.39 2.19 -3.44
CA PRO A 4 -21.20 2.10 -4.29
C PRO A 4 -21.12 0.75 -4.99
N GLY A 5 -20.91 0.80 -6.32
CA GLY A 5 -20.78 -0.38 -7.18
C GLY A 5 -19.66 -1.31 -6.70
N PRO A 6 -19.71 -2.59 -7.10
CA PRO A 6 -18.84 -3.63 -6.57
C PRO A 6 -17.38 -3.21 -6.73
N VAL A 7 -16.68 -3.05 -5.60
CA VAL A 7 -15.23 -3.24 -5.56
C VAL A 7 -14.99 -4.72 -5.86
N GLY A 8 -15.00 -5.06 -7.15
CA GLY A 8 -14.85 -6.43 -7.60
C GLY A 8 -13.59 -7.04 -6.98
N PRO A 9 -13.64 -8.28 -6.49
CA PRO A 9 -12.44 -8.94 -6.00
C PRO A 9 -11.36 -8.90 -7.08
N LEU A 10 -10.08 -8.82 -6.66
CA LEU A 10 -8.95 -9.02 -7.56
C LEU A 10 -9.21 -10.27 -8.38
N SER A 11 -9.19 -10.16 -9.71
CA SER A 11 -9.32 -11.35 -10.56
C SER A 11 -8.19 -12.33 -10.25
N GLU A 12 -8.49 -13.63 -10.40
CA GLU A 12 -7.53 -14.70 -10.10
C GLU A 12 -6.24 -14.56 -10.92
N ASP A 13 -6.36 -14.21 -12.20
CA ASP A 13 -5.23 -13.93 -13.09
C ASP A 13 -4.36 -12.77 -12.60
N LEU A 14 -4.97 -11.71 -12.07
CA LEU A 14 -4.26 -10.53 -11.57
C LEU A 14 -3.55 -10.86 -10.25
N THR A 15 -4.19 -11.66 -9.40
CA THR A 15 -3.57 -12.19 -8.17
C THR A 15 -2.35 -13.05 -8.50
N ARG A 16 -2.49 -13.97 -9.46
CA ARG A 16 -1.41 -14.84 -9.91
C ARG A 16 -0.24 -14.06 -10.52
N LEU A 17 -0.53 -13.04 -11.33
CA LEU A 17 0.49 -12.15 -11.89
C LEU A 17 1.20 -11.37 -10.79
N ALA A 18 0.47 -10.85 -9.80
CA ALA A 18 1.03 -10.13 -8.67
C ALA A 18 2.00 -11.02 -7.86
N GLU A 19 1.62 -12.25 -7.54
CA GLU A 19 2.48 -13.20 -6.83
C GLU A 19 3.78 -13.49 -7.59
N LEU A 20 3.70 -13.66 -8.91
CA LEU A 20 4.86 -13.95 -9.75
C LEU A 20 5.86 -12.80 -9.80
N HIS A 21 5.37 -11.56 -9.72
CA HIS A 21 6.19 -10.34 -9.65
C HIS A 21 6.54 -9.90 -8.22
N GLY A 22 6.07 -10.62 -7.19
CA GLY A 22 6.33 -10.30 -5.79
C GLY A 22 5.53 -9.11 -5.24
N VAL A 23 4.39 -8.77 -5.85
CA VAL A 23 3.49 -7.70 -5.40
C VAL A 23 2.50 -8.27 -4.39
N ALA A 24 2.49 -7.71 -3.18
CA ALA A 24 1.55 -8.13 -2.13
C ALA A 24 0.12 -7.65 -2.42
N THR A 25 -0.85 -8.58 -2.41
CA THR A 25 -2.27 -8.32 -2.63
C THR A 25 -3.04 -7.97 -1.35
N SER A 26 -2.37 -7.98 -0.21
CA SER A 26 -2.90 -7.45 1.06
C SER A 26 -1.75 -6.88 1.90
N TYR A 27 -2.07 -5.92 2.76
CA TYR A 27 -1.10 -5.34 3.69
C TYR A 27 -1.75 -5.07 5.04
N ARG A 28 -0.92 -5.01 6.08
CA ARG A 28 -1.35 -4.88 7.47
C ARG A 28 -0.86 -3.54 8.03
N PRO A 29 -1.59 -2.42 7.82
CA PRO A 29 -1.14 -1.09 8.24
C PRO A 29 -1.03 -0.94 9.76
N SER A 30 -1.87 -1.66 10.48
CA SER A 30 -1.87 -1.77 11.94
C SER A 30 -1.98 -3.24 12.27
N PRO A 31 -1.47 -3.72 13.42
CA PRO A 31 -1.58 -5.12 13.77
C PRO A 31 -3.03 -5.61 13.64
N ASP A 32 -4.02 -4.99 14.25
CA ASP A 32 -5.37 -5.58 14.18
C ASP A 32 -6.12 -5.34 12.86
N ARG A 33 -5.43 -4.89 11.81
CA ARG A 33 -6.03 -4.52 10.53
C ARG A 33 -5.28 -5.13 9.35
N THR A 34 -5.95 -6.00 8.61
CA THR A 34 -5.53 -6.46 7.28
C THR A 34 -6.41 -5.78 6.23
N VAL A 35 -5.78 -5.19 5.21
CA VAL A 35 -6.47 -4.47 4.13
C VAL A 35 -6.16 -5.18 2.81
N PRO A 36 -7.19 -5.65 2.07
CA PRO A 36 -6.99 -6.12 0.71
C PRO A 36 -6.58 -4.95 -0.19
N ALA A 37 -5.59 -5.16 -1.05
CA ALA A 37 -5.21 -4.19 -2.06
C ALA A 37 -6.30 -4.10 -3.13
N SER A 38 -6.58 -2.89 -3.63
CA SER A 38 -7.51 -2.71 -4.74
C SER A 38 -6.86 -3.14 -6.06
N ALA A 39 -7.67 -3.61 -7.01
CA ALA A 39 -7.19 -3.96 -8.36
C ALA A 39 -6.39 -2.83 -9.01
N THR A 40 -6.84 -1.59 -8.88
CA THR A 40 -6.13 -0.41 -9.38
C THR A 40 -4.76 -0.23 -8.72
N ALA A 41 -4.62 -0.46 -7.41
CA ALA A 41 -3.35 -0.34 -6.72
C ALA A 41 -2.35 -1.41 -7.20
N VAL A 42 -2.82 -2.65 -7.37
CA VAL A 42 -1.99 -3.76 -7.87
C VAL A 42 -1.59 -3.52 -9.33
N THR A 43 -2.52 -3.11 -10.19
CA THR A 43 -2.22 -2.74 -11.59
C THR A 43 -1.19 -1.62 -11.68
N ARG A 44 -1.28 -0.58 -10.83
CA ARG A 44 -0.31 0.52 -10.82
C ARG A 44 1.06 0.08 -10.33
N ALA A 45 1.12 -0.80 -9.34
CA ALA A 45 2.38 -1.38 -8.87
C ALA A 45 3.04 -2.25 -9.96
N LEU A 46 2.26 -3.07 -10.67
CA LEU A 46 2.74 -3.86 -11.81
C LEU A 46 3.23 -2.97 -12.95
N ALA A 47 2.50 -1.90 -13.27
CA ALA A 47 2.92 -0.93 -14.28
C ALA A 47 4.24 -0.23 -13.90
N ALA A 48 4.47 0.03 -12.61
CA ALA A 48 5.74 0.57 -12.12
C ALA A 48 6.90 -0.43 -12.26
N LEU A 49 6.62 -1.73 -12.25
CA LEU A 49 7.57 -2.80 -12.58
C LEU A 49 7.73 -3.02 -14.10
N GLY A 50 7.01 -2.26 -14.93
CA GLY A 50 7.01 -2.37 -16.39
C GLY A 50 6.06 -3.43 -16.95
N VAL A 51 5.11 -3.93 -16.16
CA VAL A 51 4.12 -4.95 -16.56
C VAL A 51 2.77 -4.29 -16.81
N ASP A 52 2.25 -4.39 -18.04
CA ASP A 52 0.91 -3.88 -18.36
C ASP A 52 -0.18 -4.86 -17.88
N ALA A 53 -0.91 -4.45 -16.84
CA ALA A 53 -2.07 -5.14 -16.30
C ALA A 53 -3.31 -4.22 -16.27
N ALA A 54 -3.35 -3.22 -17.15
CA ALA A 54 -4.46 -2.25 -17.23
C ALA A 54 -5.76 -2.89 -17.73
N THR A 55 -5.67 -4.01 -18.43
CA THR A 55 -6.81 -4.75 -18.97
C THR A 55 -6.64 -6.27 -18.77
N PRO A 56 -7.73 -7.05 -18.74
CA PRO A 56 -7.64 -8.51 -18.64
C PRO A 56 -6.81 -9.14 -19.77
N GLY A 57 -6.93 -8.60 -21.00
CA GLY A 57 -6.15 -9.05 -22.15
C GLY A 57 -4.64 -8.77 -21.99
N ALA A 58 -4.28 -7.62 -21.41
CA ALA A 58 -2.88 -7.30 -21.11
C ALA A 58 -2.30 -8.22 -20.03
N THR A 59 -3.08 -8.53 -18.98
CA THR A 59 -2.70 -9.49 -17.93
C THR A 59 -2.41 -10.88 -18.54
N ALA A 60 -3.30 -11.39 -19.39
CA ALA A 60 -3.11 -12.69 -20.05
C ALA A 60 -1.88 -12.70 -20.97
N ALA A 61 -1.66 -11.61 -21.73
CA ALA A 61 -0.49 -11.48 -22.60
C ALA A 61 0.82 -11.41 -21.81
N ALA A 62 0.85 -10.66 -20.70
CA ALA A 62 2.01 -10.59 -19.81
C ALA A 62 2.34 -11.95 -19.19
N LEU A 63 1.32 -12.70 -18.77
CA LEU A 63 1.46 -14.04 -18.21
C LEU A 63 2.02 -15.02 -19.25
N ALA A 64 1.46 -15.03 -20.47
CA ALA A 64 1.95 -15.85 -21.57
C ALA A 64 3.38 -15.48 -22.01
N ALA A 65 3.72 -14.19 -22.05
CA ALA A 65 5.06 -13.72 -22.36
C ALA A 65 6.08 -14.22 -21.32
N ARG A 66 5.72 -14.16 -20.04
CA ARG A 66 6.56 -14.63 -18.95
C ARG A 66 6.73 -16.15 -18.95
N GLU A 67 5.67 -16.91 -19.18
CA GLU A 67 5.73 -18.36 -19.33
C GLU A 67 6.59 -18.77 -20.53
N ARG A 68 6.46 -18.05 -21.65
CA ARG A 68 7.29 -18.27 -22.85
C ARG A 68 8.76 -17.94 -22.60
N GLU A 69 9.07 -16.87 -21.88
CA GLU A 69 10.44 -16.53 -21.49
C GLU A 69 11.06 -17.64 -20.63
N LEU A 70 10.30 -18.20 -19.68
CA LEU A 70 10.75 -19.33 -18.86
C LEU A 70 10.94 -20.60 -19.70
N ALA A 71 10.05 -20.88 -20.65
CA ALA A 71 10.15 -22.04 -21.53
C ALA A 71 11.33 -21.95 -22.52
N LEU A 72 11.67 -20.74 -22.97
CA LEU A 72 12.81 -20.50 -23.87
C LEU A 72 14.15 -20.44 -23.12
N ARG A 73 14.15 -20.26 -21.79
CA ARG A 73 15.36 -20.32 -20.97
C ARG A 73 15.74 -21.78 -20.70
N LEU A 74 16.68 -22.28 -21.49
CA LEU A 74 17.29 -23.62 -21.36
C LEU A 74 18.02 -23.85 -20.03
N LEU A 75 18.39 -22.78 -19.30
CA LEU A 75 18.93 -22.89 -17.95
C LEU A 75 17.86 -22.43 -16.94
N PRO A 76 17.52 -23.24 -15.92
CA PRO A 76 16.67 -22.79 -14.83
C PRO A 76 17.28 -21.54 -14.17
N PRO A 77 16.46 -20.55 -13.75
CA PRO A 77 16.97 -19.37 -13.06
C PRO A 77 17.79 -19.82 -11.83
N PRO A 78 18.87 -19.11 -11.47
CA PRO A 78 19.71 -19.51 -10.35
C PRO A 78 18.83 -19.59 -9.10
N SER A 79 18.52 -20.82 -8.67
CA SER A 79 17.91 -21.05 -7.38
C SER A 79 18.93 -20.59 -6.36
N SER A 80 18.65 -19.45 -5.73
CA SER A 80 19.36 -19.06 -4.52
C SER A 80 19.05 -20.12 -3.45
N THR A 81 19.78 -21.23 -3.44
CA THR A 81 19.91 -22.08 -2.28
C THR A 81 20.66 -21.26 -1.25
N GLY A 82 19.93 -20.44 -0.49
CA GLY A 82 20.46 -19.87 0.73
C GLY A 82 20.87 -21.04 1.63
N PRO A 83 22.03 -20.98 2.32
CA PRO A 83 22.33 -21.98 3.32
C PRO A 83 21.15 -21.99 4.30
N ALA A 84 20.66 -23.17 4.66
CA ALA A 84 19.63 -23.34 5.67
C ALA A 84 20.12 -22.59 6.91
N ALA A 85 19.67 -21.35 7.08
CA ALA A 85 20.00 -20.55 8.23
C ALA A 85 19.38 -21.31 9.37
N THR A 86 20.22 -22.02 10.13
CA THR A 86 19.82 -22.60 11.40
C THR A 86 19.08 -21.48 12.09
N ARG A 87 17.82 -21.75 12.44
CA ARG A 87 16.93 -20.84 13.14
C ARG A 87 17.57 -20.52 14.49
N ARG A 88 18.61 -19.69 14.48
CA ARG A 88 19.07 -18.96 15.64
C ARG A 88 17.84 -18.17 16.03
N ALA A 89 17.29 -18.48 17.19
CA ALA A 89 16.20 -17.74 17.77
C ALA A 89 16.55 -16.25 17.61
N ARG A 90 15.83 -15.56 16.72
CA ARG A 90 15.85 -14.11 16.72
C ARG A 90 15.43 -13.74 18.14
N PRO A 91 16.23 -12.98 18.90
CA PRO A 91 15.69 -12.40 20.11
C PRO A 91 14.40 -11.68 19.69
N PRO A 92 13.29 -11.86 20.42
CA PRO A 92 12.17 -10.98 20.22
C PRO A 92 12.75 -9.61 20.53
N TRP A 93 12.94 -8.80 19.48
CA TRP A 93 13.15 -7.35 19.47
C TRP A 93 13.66 -6.73 20.79
N PRO A 94 14.77 -5.98 20.81
CA PRO A 94 15.07 -5.18 22.00
C PRO A 94 13.84 -4.31 22.31
N PRO A 95 13.45 -4.16 23.60
CA PRO A 95 12.29 -3.40 23.96
C PRO A 95 12.42 -2.00 23.36
N SER A 96 11.39 -1.61 22.62
CA SER A 96 11.23 -0.28 22.06
C SER A 96 11.62 0.74 23.13
N ARG A 97 12.70 1.48 22.89
CA ARG A 97 12.95 2.75 23.59
C ARG A 97 11.63 3.53 23.51
N PRO A 98 11.13 4.12 24.62
CA PRO A 98 9.98 4.99 24.52
C PRO A 98 10.31 6.07 23.48
N ALA A 99 9.40 6.27 22.52
CA ALA A 99 9.46 7.42 21.65
C ALA A 99 9.55 8.67 22.55
N PRO A 100 10.35 9.70 22.21
CA PRO A 100 10.15 11.00 22.83
C PRO A 100 8.67 11.30 22.66
N ALA A 101 7.98 11.59 23.76
CA ALA A 101 6.58 11.96 23.74
C ALA A 101 6.41 12.92 22.57
N CYS A 102 5.55 12.55 21.61
CA CYS A 102 5.00 13.53 20.70
C CYS A 102 4.47 14.61 21.63
N ALA A 103 5.22 15.71 21.76
CA ALA A 103 4.69 16.93 22.28
C ALA A 103 3.59 17.26 21.27
N SER A 104 2.37 16.84 21.61
CA SER A 104 1.16 17.39 21.03
C SER A 104 1.36 18.88 21.12
N SER A 105 1.69 19.52 19.99
CA SER A 105 1.64 20.96 19.90
C SER A 105 0.30 21.35 20.49
N PRO A 106 0.23 22.22 21.52
CA PRO A 106 -1.04 22.80 21.89
C PRO A 106 -1.49 23.56 20.66
N ARG A 107 -2.48 23.01 19.95
CA ARG A 107 -3.22 23.79 18.97
C ARG A 107 -3.83 24.92 19.78
N THR A 108 -3.30 26.11 19.50
CA THR A 108 -3.65 27.43 20.02
C THR A 108 -5.11 27.52 20.45
N GLY A 109 -5.31 28.05 21.65
CA GLY A 109 -6.60 28.11 22.36
C GLY A 109 -7.73 28.86 21.65
N PRO A 110 -8.89 29.02 22.32
CA PRO A 110 -10.08 29.62 21.72
C PRO A 110 -9.80 31.06 21.29
N SER A 111 -9.95 31.31 19.99
CA SER A 111 -9.90 32.65 19.41
C SER A 111 -11.07 33.46 19.97
N THR A 112 -10.81 34.31 20.98
CA THR A 112 -11.78 35.29 21.47
C THR A 112 -11.90 36.40 20.42
N PRO A 113 -13.09 36.67 19.84
CA PRO A 113 -13.25 37.81 18.96
C PRO A 113 -13.05 39.12 19.74
N PRO A 114 -12.42 40.15 19.14
CA PRO A 114 -12.28 41.44 19.79
C PRO A 114 -13.66 42.09 20.00
N PRO A 115 -13.86 42.86 21.09
CA PRO A 115 -15.11 43.55 21.33
C PRO A 115 -15.38 44.62 20.24
N PRO A 116 -16.65 44.87 19.89
CA PRO A 116 -16.99 45.95 18.97
C PRO A 116 -16.60 47.30 19.58
N ARG A 117 -15.84 48.10 18.82
CA ARG A 117 -15.56 49.50 19.19
C ARG A 117 -16.84 50.31 19.02
N SER A 118 -17.43 50.74 20.13
CA SER A 118 -18.47 51.76 20.16
C SER A 118 -17.97 53.02 19.45
N ARG A 119 -18.63 53.41 18.36
CA ARG A 119 -18.45 54.73 17.75
C ARG A 119 -19.07 55.78 18.69
N PRO A 120 -18.39 56.89 19.01
CA PRO A 120 -19.02 58.00 19.69
C PRO A 120 -20.06 58.63 18.78
N ALA A 121 -21.20 58.98 19.37
CA ALA A 121 -22.24 59.81 18.76
C ALA A 121 -21.60 61.10 18.22
N SER A 122 -21.75 61.34 16.92
CA SER A 122 -21.56 62.67 16.35
C SER A 122 -22.92 63.35 16.31
N THR A 123 -23.07 64.30 17.24
CA THR A 123 -23.99 65.42 17.21
C THR A 123 -23.92 66.15 15.88
N THR A 124 -25.07 66.34 15.21
CA THR A 124 -25.58 67.57 14.56
C THR A 124 -26.86 67.23 13.82
#